data_AF-A0A534LG45-F1
#
_entry.id   AF-A0A534LG45-F1
#
_cell.length_a   1.000
_cell.length_b   1.000
_cell.length_c   1.000
_cell.angle_alpha   90.00
_cell.angle_beta   90.00
_cell.angle_gamma   90.00
#
_symmetry.space_group_name_H-M   'P 1'
#
loop_
_entity.id
_entity.type
_entity.pdbx_description
1 polymer ?
#
loop_
_entity_poly.entity_id
_entity_poly.type
_entity_poly.pdbx_seq_one_letter_code
_entity_poly.pdbx_strand_id
1 'polypeptide(L)'
;MRARTKASKGELSEEGLRALEEKATAEWIQFQEEIGIDIPVDGEQYRGDMATYFAENIEGTEISGLVRSYGNRYYKKPIIVDELKRKGPISADWFKFAQARTERPVKGMITGPYTMMDWSFDEFYRSREEACLAFAKLLHQEALSLEA
;
A
#
# COMPACT_ATOMS: atom_id res chain seq x y z
N MET A 1 -8.27 -12.69 0.49
CA MET A 1 -7.18 -13.71 0.51
C MET A 1 -7.24 -14.72 -0.63
N ARG A 2 -8.33 -15.48 -0.85
CA ARG A 2 -8.38 -16.50 -1.93
C ARG A 2 -8.05 -15.96 -3.33
N ALA A 3 -8.57 -14.78 -3.70
CA ALA A 3 -8.31 -14.14 -4.99
C ALA A 3 -6.81 -13.84 -5.19
N ARG A 4 -6.17 -13.19 -4.22
CA ARG A 4 -4.71 -12.94 -4.21
C ARG A 4 -3.89 -14.21 -4.32
N THR A 5 -4.28 -15.28 -3.63
CA THR A 5 -3.59 -16.58 -3.75
C THR A 5 -3.69 -17.14 -5.17
N LYS A 6 -4.87 -17.07 -5.80
CA LYS A 6 -5.03 -17.50 -7.20
C LYS A 6 -4.20 -16.66 -8.16
N ALA A 7 -4.19 -15.33 -7.98
CA ALA A 7 -3.38 -14.43 -8.78
C ALA A 7 -1.88 -14.74 -8.65
N SER A 8 -1.39 -14.97 -7.43
CA SER A 8 0.02 -15.35 -7.19
C SER A 8 0.43 -16.68 -7.83
N LYS A 9 -0.54 -17.53 -8.21
CA LYS A 9 -0.33 -18.80 -8.91
C LYS A 9 -0.56 -18.69 -10.42
N GLY A 10 -0.94 -17.51 -10.93
CA GLY A 10 -1.32 -17.31 -12.33
C GLY A 10 -2.71 -17.88 -12.70
N GLU A 11 -3.50 -18.31 -11.72
CA GLU A 11 -4.86 -18.85 -11.93
C GLU A 11 -5.92 -17.74 -12.07
N LEU A 12 -5.54 -16.49 -11.83
CA LEU A 12 -6.36 -15.29 -11.96
C LEU A 12 -5.50 -14.19 -12.56
N SER A 13 -5.97 -13.51 -13.61
CA SER A 13 -5.23 -12.39 -14.20
C SER A 13 -5.19 -11.18 -13.27
N GLU A 14 -4.28 -10.25 -13.53
CA GLU A 14 -4.18 -9.00 -12.77
C GLU A 14 -5.47 -8.18 -12.88
N GLU A 15 -6.07 -8.12 -14.06
CA GLU A 15 -7.36 -7.44 -14.28
C GLU A 15 -8.50 -8.15 -13.53
N GLY A 16 -8.47 -9.49 -13.51
CA GLY A 16 -9.43 -10.28 -12.76
C GLY A 16 -9.31 -10.08 -11.25
N LEU A 17 -8.09 -9.96 -10.73
CA LEU A 17 -7.85 -9.62 -9.32
C LEU A 17 -8.35 -8.20 -9.03
N ARG A 18 -7.97 -7.22 -9.85
CA ARG A 18 -8.37 -5.83 -9.71
C ARG A 18 -9.89 -5.68 -9.69
N ALA A 19 -10.61 -6.35 -10.58
CA ALA A 19 -12.07 -6.31 -10.63
C ALA A 19 -12.71 -6.84 -9.32
N LEU A 20 -12.14 -7.88 -8.71
CA LEU A 20 -12.62 -8.41 -7.43
C LEU A 20 -12.32 -7.46 -6.26
N GLU A 21 -11.18 -6.79 -6.29
CA GLU A 21 -10.79 -5.81 -5.27
C GLU A 21 -11.63 -4.53 -5.35
N GLU A 22 -11.88 -4.04 -6.57
CA GLU A 22 -12.79 -2.93 -6.85
C GLU A 22 -14.22 -3.25 -6.38
N LYS A 23 -14.71 -4.45 -6.68
CA LYS A 23 -16.02 -4.92 -6.19
C LYS A 23 -16.08 -4.92 -4.66
N ALA A 24 -15.09 -5.53 -4.00
CA ALA A 24 -15.06 -5.59 -2.53
C ALA A 24 -14.96 -4.20 -1.89
N THR A 25 -14.21 -3.30 -2.51
CA THR A 25 -14.09 -1.89 -2.09
C THR A 25 -15.44 -1.16 -2.20
N ALA A 26 -16.16 -1.33 -3.31
CA ALA A 26 -17.47 -0.70 -3.49
C ALA A 26 -18.51 -1.22 -2.48
N GLU A 27 -18.57 -2.54 -2.26
CA GLU A 27 -19.44 -3.15 -1.26
C GLU A 27 -19.14 -2.63 0.16
N TRP A 28 -17.85 -2.45 0.49
CA TRP A 28 -17.41 -1.92 1.79
C TRP A 28 -17.77 -0.44 1.99
N ILE A 29 -17.66 0.38 0.93
CA ILE A 29 -18.06 1.79 0.99
C ILE A 29 -19.58 1.91 1.19
N GLN A 30 -20.36 1.15 0.43
CA GLN A 30 -21.82 1.14 0.59
C GLN A 30 -22.23 0.74 2.01
N PHE A 31 -21.62 -0.30 2.56
CA PHE A 31 -21.89 -0.71 3.93
C PHE A 31 -21.59 0.38 4.97
N GLN A 32 -20.46 1.09 4.82
CA GLN A 32 -20.13 2.23 5.68
C GLN A 32 -21.14 3.37 5.55
N GLU A 33 -21.69 3.60 4.35
CA GLU A 33 -22.76 4.59 4.15
C GLU A 33 -24.04 4.22 4.90
N GLU A 34 -24.47 2.97 4.77
CA GLU A 34 -25.68 2.41 5.38
C GLU A 34 -25.65 2.47 6.92
N ILE A 35 -24.48 2.24 7.53
CA ILE A 35 -24.32 2.32 8.98
C ILE A 35 -24.02 3.75 9.48
N GLY A 36 -23.95 4.73 8.58
CA GLY A 36 -23.80 6.14 8.94
C GLY A 36 -22.37 6.59 9.29
N ILE A 37 -21.32 6.00 8.71
CA ILE A 37 -19.94 6.49 8.89
C ILE A 37 -19.74 7.83 8.17
N ASP A 38 -19.31 8.87 8.90
CA ASP A 38 -19.11 10.22 8.33
C ASP A 38 -17.94 10.31 7.34
N ILE A 39 -16.84 9.61 7.64
CA ILE A 39 -15.60 9.62 6.84
C ILE A 39 -15.24 8.16 6.50
N PRO A 40 -15.75 7.61 5.39
CA PRO A 40 -15.47 6.23 4.99
C PRO A 40 -14.00 6.01 4.59
N VAL A 41 -13.57 4.75 4.65
CA VAL A 41 -12.29 4.25 4.15
C VAL A 41 -12.49 3.24 3.02
N ASP A 42 -11.52 3.09 2.12
CA ASP A 42 -11.58 2.12 1.02
C ASP A 42 -11.48 0.64 1.50
N GLY A 43 -10.99 0.43 2.73
CA GLY A 43 -10.80 -0.89 3.34
C GLY A 43 -9.55 -1.64 2.87
N GLU A 44 -8.70 -1.03 2.04
CA GLU A 44 -7.36 -1.53 1.64
C GLU A 44 -7.35 -2.97 1.08
N GLN A 45 -8.41 -3.39 0.38
CA GLN A 45 -8.55 -4.76 -0.16
C GLN A 45 -7.42 -5.16 -1.13
N TYR A 46 -6.81 -4.14 -1.74
CA TYR A 46 -5.68 -4.22 -2.66
C TYR A 46 -4.30 -4.27 -1.98
N ARG A 47 -4.23 -4.27 -0.63
CA ARG A 47 -2.97 -4.37 0.12
C ARG A 47 -2.85 -5.70 0.83
N GLY A 48 -1.66 -6.31 0.75
CA GLY A 48 -1.31 -7.50 1.53
C GLY A 48 -0.59 -7.16 2.82
N ASP A 49 0.32 -6.20 2.75
CA ASP A 49 1.10 -5.64 3.85
C ASP A 49 1.34 -4.16 3.57
N MET A 50 1.27 -3.33 4.61
CA MET A 50 1.33 -1.88 4.49
C MET A 50 2.71 -1.34 4.08
N ALA A 51 3.79 -2.06 4.35
CA ALA A 51 5.14 -1.65 3.97
C ALA A 51 5.53 -2.27 2.62
N THR A 52 5.24 -3.56 2.42
CA THR A 52 5.52 -4.24 1.14
C THR A 52 4.79 -3.57 -0.03
N TYR A 53 3.51 -3.21 0.15
CA TYR A 53 2.72 -2.59 -0.92
C TYR A 53 3.33 -1.28 -1.44
N PHE A 54 3.82 -0.42 -0.54
CA PHE A 54 4.49 0.81 -0.94
C PHE A 54 5.86 0.52 -1.54
N ALA A 55 6.64 -0.39 -0.95
CA ALA A 55 7.96 -0.74 -1.46
C ALA A 55 7.91 -1.28 -2.90
N GLU A 56 7.00 -2.19 -3.23
CA GLU A 56 6.84 -2.72 -4.61
C GLU A 56 6.70 -1.61 -5.67
N ASN A 57 6.16 -0.46 -5.27
CA ASN A 57 5.92 0.72 -6.13
C ASN A 57 6.99 1.83 -5.99
N ILE A 58 8.06 1.60 -5.23
CA ILE A 58 9.20 2.52 -5.06
C ILE A 58 10.45 1.91 -5.70
N GLU A 59 11.10 2.66 -6.58
CA GLU A 59 12.43 2.30 -7.12
C GLU A 59 13.49 2.32 -6.02
N GLY A 60 14.51 1.46 -6.14
CA GLY A 60 15.55 1.30 -5.11
C GLY A 60 15.15 0.35 -3.97
N THR A 61 14.02 -0.36 -4.10
CA THR A 61 13.63 -1.40 -3.15
C THR A 61 13.52 -2.78 -3.81
N GLU A 62 13.81 -3.80 -3.02
CA GLU A 62 13.53 -5.20 -3.30
C GLU A 62 12.70 -5.81 -2.16
N ILE A 63 12.06 -6.96 -2.43
CA ILE A 63 11.27 -7.67 -1.42
C ILE A 63 12.03 -8.94 -0.98
N SER A 64 12.25 -9.06 0.33
CA SER A 64 13.00 -10.18 0.90
C SER A 64 12.30 -11.53 0.75
N GLY A 65 13.04 -12.60 1.10
CA GLY A 65 12.44 -13.88 1.48
C GLY A 65 11.62 -13.80 2.77
N LEU A 66 11.21 -14.96 3.30
CA LEU A 66 10.44 -15.02 4.55
C LEU A 66 11.33 -14.70 5.77
N VAL A 67 10.95 -13.65 6.50
CA VAL A 67 11.58 -13.24 7.77
C VAL A 67 10.63 -13.58 8.91
N ARG A 68 11.13 -14.31 9.90
CA ARG A 68 10.35 -14.67 11.08
C ARG A 68 10.11 -13.43 11.94
N SER A 69 8.85 -13.20 12.32
CA SER A 69 8.50 -12.12 13.25
C SER A 69 8.26 -12.68 14.65
N TYR A 70 7.25 -13.54 14.83
CA TYR A 70 6.97 -14.21 16.10
C TYR A 70 6.24 -15.54 15.87
N GLY A 71 6.43 -16.52 16.76
CA GLY A 71 5.78 -17.83 16.62
C GLY A 71 6.06 -18.46 15.25
N ASN A 72 5.00 -18.80 14.51
CA ASN A 72 5.07 -19.29 13.13
C ASN A 72 4.65 -18.22 12.10
N ARG A 73 4.69 -16.93 12.46
CA ARG A 73 4.35 -15.82 11.58
C ARG A 73 5.59 -15.27 10.88
N TYR A 74 5.52 -15.25 9.56
CA TYR A 74 6.59 -14.80 8.67
C TYR A 74 6.06 -13.71 7.74
N TYR A 75 6.94 -12.79 7.39
CA TYR A 75 6.64 -11.67 6.49
C TYR A 75 7.79 -11.51 5.49
N LYS A 76 7.49 -10.89 4.35
CA LYS A 76 8.53 -10.40 3.45
C LYS A 76 8.76 -8.93 3.80
N LYS A 77 9.98 -8.59 4.21
CA LYS A 77 10.35 -7.20 4.49
C LYS A 77 10.90 -6.56 3.22
N PRO A 78 10.62 -5.28 2.97
CA PRO A 78 11.37 -4.54 1.95
C PRO A 78 12.87 -4.46 2.31
N ILE A 79 13.70 -4.32 1.29
CA ILE A 79 15.14 -4.07 1.39
C ILE A 79 15.42 -2.84 0.55
N ILE A 80 16.06 -1.82 1.12
CA ILE A 80 16.56 -0.66 0.39
C ILE A 80 17.92 -1.04 -0.19
N VAL A 81 18.00 -1.18 -1.51
CA VAL A 81 19.20 -1.64 -2.22
C VAL A 81 19.86 -0.54 -3.05
N ASP A 82 19.13 0.55 -3.33
CA ASP A 82 19.61 1.72 -4.07
C ASP A 82 18.86 2.99 -3.61
N GLU A 83 19.19 4.14 -4.19
CA GLU A 83 18.51 5.41 -3.99
C GLU A 83 17.00 5.28 -4.25
N LEU A 84 16.20 5.72 -3.26
CA LEU A 84 14.75 5.60 -3.32
C LEU A 84 14.16 6.63 -4.28
N LYS A 85 13.47 6.15 -5.32
CA LYS A 85 12.86 7.00 -6.36
C LYS A 85 11.38 6.69 -6.56
N ARG A 86 10.64 7.73 -6.94
CA ARG A 86 9.20 7.61 -7.20
C ARG A 86 8.97 7.16 -8.65
N LYS A 87 8.27 6.04 -8.83
CA LYS A 87 7.78 5.59 -10.15
C LYS A 87 6.58 6.40 -10.62
N GLY A 88 5.66 6.70 -9.70
CA GLY A 88 4.41 7.41 -9.94
C GLY A 88 3.52 7.42 -8.70
N PRO A 89 2.26 7.85 -8.81
CA PRO A 89 1.27 7.69 -7.75
C PRO A 89 1.05 6.21 -7.40
N ILE A 90 0.96 5.90 -6.11
CA ILE A 90 0.85 4.52 -5.62
C ILE A 90 -0.61 4.16 -5.34
N SER A 91 -1.29 5.02 -4.60
CA SER A 91 -2.65 4.82 -4.07
C SER A 91 -3.69 5.77 -4.65
N ALA A 92 -3.28 6.74 -5.47
CA ALA A 92 -4.18 7.75 -6.03
C ALA A 92 -5.33 7.16 -6.86
N ASP A 93 -5.06 6.12 -7.67
CA ASP A 93 -6.11 5.47 -8.47
C ASP A 93 -7.16 4.78 -7.57
N TRP A 94 -6.73 4.14 -6.49
CA TRP A 94 -7.62 3.52 -5.51
C TRP A 94 -8.42 4.56 -4.73
N PHE A 95 -7.77 5.65 -4.34
CA PHE A 95 -8.44 6.78 -3.69
C PHE A 95 -9.53 7.38 -4.59
N LYS A 96 -9.22 7.65 -5.86
CA LYS A 96 -10.19 8.13 -6.86
C LYS A 96 -11.32 7.15 -7.08
N PHE A 97 -10.99 5.86 -7.20
CA PHE A 97 -12.00 4.81 -7.31
C PHE A 97 -12.93 4.80 -6.09
N ALA A 98 -12.40 4.91 -4.87
CA ALA A 98 -13.21 4.91 -3.64
C ALA A 98 -14.06 6.18 -3.52
N GLN A 99 -13.47 7.35 -3.75
CA GLN A 99 -14.19 8.62 -3.67
C GLN A 99 -15.35 8.71 -4.68
N ALA A 100 -15.25 8.06 -5.83
CA ALA A 100 -16.33 8.02 -6.82
C ALA A 100 -17.55 7.16 -6.40
N ARG A 101 -17.54 6.52 -5.22
CA ARG A 101 -18.57 5.57 -4.75
C ARG A 101 -19.44 6.15 -3.65
N THR A 102 -19.12 7.36 -3.19
CA THR A 102 -19.81 8.05 -2.10
C THR A 102 -19.66 9.55 -2.26
N GLU A 103 -20.64 10.32 -1.80
CA GLU A 103 -20.53 11.78 -1.70
C GLU A 103 -19.77 12.22 -0.43
N ARG A 104 -19.55 11.30 0.52
CA ARG A 104 -18.80 11.58 1.74
C ARG A 104 -17.30 11.65 1.44
N PRO A 105 -16.52 12.49 2.15
CA PRO A 105 -15.08 12.53 1.98
C PRO A 105 -14.46 11.20 2.41
N VAL A 106 -13.77 10.53 1.50
CA VAL A 106 -13.03 9.30 1.79
C VAL A 106 -11.67 9.66 2.40
N LYS A 107 -11.21 8.90 3.38
CA LYS A 107 -9.86 9.05 3.94
C LYS A 107 -8.82 8.44 3.00
N GLY A 108 -7.71 9.14 2.75
CA GLY A 108 -6.53 8.59 2.09
C GLY A 108 -5.62 7.83 3.06
N MET A 109 -5.07 6.67 2.64
CA MET A 109 -4.24 5.80 3.48
C MET A 109 -2.80 5.73 2.98
N ILE A 110 -1.85 6.22 3.78
CA ILE A 110 -0.41 6.18 3.51
C ILE A 110 0.34 5.64 4.73
N THR A 111 1.31 4.75 4.49
CA THR A 111 2.22 4.27 5.54
C THR A 111 3.28 5.34 5.82
N GLY A 112 3.46 5.73 7.08
CA GLY A 112 4.39 6.79 7.46
C GLY A 112 5.87 6.44 7.21
N PRO A 113 6.75 7.44 7.03
CA PRO A 113 8.15 7.24 6.66
C PRO A 113 8.98 6.50 7.72
N TYR A 114 8.73 6.78 9.00
CA TYR A 114 9.41 6.07 10.09
C TYR A 114 9.11 4.58 10.05
N THR A 115 7.85 4.22 9.80
CA THR A 115 7.43 2.83 9.71
C THR A 115 8.01 2.16 8.47
N MET A 116 7.99 2.84 7.31
CA MET A 116 8.63 2.32 6.09
C MET A 116 10.11 2.00 6.32
N MET A 117 10.84 2.91 6.97
CA MET A 117 12.25 2.70 7.30
C MET A 117 12.44 1.55 8.31
N ASP A 118 11.69 1.53 9.40
CA ASP A 118 11.85 0.51 10.45
C ASP A 118 11.46 -0.91 9.99
N TRP A 119 10.47 -0.99 9.10
CA TRP A 119 10.00 -2.24 8.51
C TRP A 119 10.77 -2.65 7.27
N SER A 120 11.81 -1.91 6.88
CA SER A 120 12.74 -2.29 5.82
C SER A 120 14.09 -2.74 6.39
N PHE A 121 14.82 -3.55 5.64
CA PHE A 121 16.27 -3.60 5.75
C PHE A 121 16.87 -2.47 4.92
N ASP A 122 18.04 -1.97 5.32
CA ASP A 122 18.71 -0.86 4.64
C ASP A 122 20.16 -1.25 4.33
N GLU A 123 20.46 -1.38 3.04
CA GLU A 123 21.78 -1.73 2.52
C GLU A 123 22.44 -0.56 1.76
N PHE A 124 21.72 0.56 1.60
CA PHE A 124 22.16 1.69 0.78
C PHE A 124 22.48 2.96 1.59
N TYR A 125 21.58 3.39 2.47
CA TYR A 125 21.79 4.64 3.21
C TYR A 125 22.77 4.45 4.37
N ARG A 126 23.43 5.53 4.76
CA ARG A 126 24.45 5.48 5.84
C ARG A 126 23.83 5.54 7.22
N SER A 127 22.57 5.98 7.31
CA SER A 127 21.84 6.09 8.55
C SER A 127 20.34 5.91 8.37
N ARG A 128 19.69 5.48 9.45
CA ARG A 128 18.22 5.40 9.53
C ARG A 128 17.55 6.75 9.31
N GLU A 129 18.21 7.84 9.69
CA GLU A 129 17.70 9.20 9.46
C GLU A 129 17.65 9.52 7.96
N GLU A 130 18.74 9.25 7.22
CA GLU A 130 18.79 9.44 5.77
C GLU A 130 17.69 8.63 5.06
N ALA A 131 17.55 7.35 5.40
CA ALA A 131 16.51 6.48 4.84
C ALA A 131 15.09 6.99 5.17
N CYS A 132 14.84 7.39 6.42
CA CYS A 132 13.55 7.92 6.83
C CYS A 132 13.20 9.22 6.10
N LEU A 133 14.17 10.13 5.92
CA LEU A 133 13.97 11.37 5.18
C LEU A 133 13.75 11.13 3.69
N ALA A 134 14.41 10.13 3.09
CA ALA A 134 14.16 9.72 1.72
C ALA A 134 12.72 9.21 1.53
N PHE A 135 12.24 8.33 2.42
CA PHE A 135 10.84 7.93 2.42
C PHE A 135 9.89 9.12 2.65
N ALA A 136 10.22 10.04 3.56
CA ALA A 136 9.37 11.20 3.85
C ALA A 136 9.16 12.07 2.61
N LYS A 137 10.22 12.31 1.82
CA LYS A 137 10.13 13.05 0.55
C LYS A 137 9.19 12.36 -0.44
N LEU A 138 9.32 11.04 -0.62
CA LEU A 138 8.48 10.27 -1.54
C LEU A 138 7.01 10.23 -1.09
N LEU A 139 6.77 9.98 0.19
CA LEU A 139 5.42 9.87 0.75
C LEU A 139 4.72 11.23 0.83
N HIS A 140 5.47 12.32 0.96
CA HIS A 140 4.92 13.66 0.80
C HIS A 140 4.37 13.88 -0.62
N GLN A 141 5.10 13.48 -1.66
CA GLN A 141 4.61 13.54 -3.04
C GLN A 141 3.40 12.64 -3.28
N GLU A 142 3.34 11.49 -2.59
CA GLU A 142 2.16 10.64 -2.62
C GLU A 142 0.95 11.31 -1.97
N ALA A 143 1.12 11.95 -0.80
CA ALA A 143 0.06 12.69 -0.13
C ALA A 143 -0.51 13.80 -1.03
N LEU A 144 0.36 14.57 -1.69
CA LEU A 144 -0.06 15.59 -2.66
C LEU A 144 -0.83 15.00 -3.85
N SER A 145 -0.55 13.75 -4.23
CA SER A 145 -1.27 13.08 -5.32
C SER A 145 -2.69 12.65 -4.94
N LEU A 146 -3.03 12.66 -3.63
CA LEU A 146 -4.38 12.38 -3.14
C LEU A 146 -5.24 13.65 -3.03
N GLU A 147 -4.64 14.84 -3.13
CA GLU A 147 -5.37 16.12 -3.09
C GLU A 147 -6.04 16.48 -4.44
N ALA A 148 -5.74 15.74 -5.51
CA ALA A 148 -6.10 16.04 -6.90
C ALA A 148 -7.17 15.12 -7.51
#